data_AF-A0A1G8J934-F1
#
_entry.id   AF-A0A1G8J934-F1
#
_cell.length_a   1.000
_cell.length_b   1.000
_cell.length_c   1.000
_cell.angle_alpha   90.00
_cell.angle_beta   90.00
_cell.angle_gamma   90.00
#
_symmetry.space_group_name_H-M   'P 1'
#
loop_
_entity.id
_entity.type
_entity.pdbx_description
1 polymer ?
#
loop_
_entity_poly.entity_id
_entity_poly.type
_entity_poly.pdbx_seq_one_letter_code
_entity_poly.pdbx_strand_id
1 'polypeptide(L)'
;MDGSKTARVTANLVLLGPPGAGKGTQARMLQDRFGLVQLSTGDLLRAAVAAGTEAGQRAKAVMERGDLVSDEIVIAILRDRLGQDDCAAGVIFDGFPRTTVQAEALDALMAEMGQSITAAISLDVDDDAMVARVSGRFTCAGCGEGYHDSFKKPEADGVCDKCGSTEMTRRADDNAETVGQRLRAYHAQTAPLIAYYDARDVLARVDAMAEIETVADGLNRIVAQAAG
;
A
#
# COMPACT_ATOMS: atom_id res chain seq x y z
N MET A 1 -18.77 8.00 -37.56
CA MET A 1 -18.26 8.60 -36.30
C MET A 1 -18.24 7.52 -35.25
N ASP A 2 -17.39 6.58 -35.57
CA ASP A 2 -17.00 5.35 -34.93
C ASP A 2 -15.88 5.76 -33.98
N GLY A 3 -16.29 6.42 -32.90
CA GLY A 3 -15.44 6.78 -31.78
C GLY A 3 -15.02 5.52 -31.05
N SER A 4 -14.07 4.79 -31.64
CA SER A 4 -13.22 3.84 -30.93
C SER A 4 -12.54 4.63 -29.81
N LYS A 5 -13.16 4.65 -28.63
CA LYS A 5 -12.48 5.03 -27.39
C LYS A 5 -11.39 3.99 -27.23
N THR A 6 -10.17 4.34 -27.63
CA THR A 6 -8.98 3.61 -27.24
C THR A 6 -9.05 3.51 -25.72
N ALA A 7 -9.19 2.29 -25.18
CA ALA A 7 -9.22 2.08 -23.75
C ALA A 7 -7.93 2.68 -23.19
N ARG A 8 -8.06 3.77 -22.43
CA ARG A 8 -6.91 4.38 -21.75
C ARG A 8 -6.39 3.32 -20.78
N VAL A 9 -5.10 2.98 -20.87
CA VAL A 9 -4.52 1.98 -19.97
C VAL A 9 -4.59 2.54 -18.55
N THR A 10 -5.37 1.88 -17.71
CA THR A 10 -5.55 2.25 -16.31
C THR A 10 -4.35 1.79 -15.50
N ALA A 11 -3.69 2.68 -14.75
CA ALA A 11 -2.54 2.30 -13.92
C ALA A 11 -2.99 1.48 -12.71
N ASN A 12 -2.68 0.19 -12.73
CA ASN A 12 -2.87 -0.73 -11.61
C ASN A 12 -1.50 -1.12 -11.06
N LEU A 13 -1.19 -0.62 -9.88
CA LEU A 13 0.15 -0.67 -9.30
C LEU A 13 0.18 -1.57 -8.08
N VAL A 14 1.23 -2.36 -7.94
CA VAL A 14 1.55 -3.06 -6.69
C VAL A 14 2.74 -2.36 -6.03
N LEU A 15 2.63 -1.98 -4.76
CA LEU A 15 3.77 -1.47 -4.00
C LEU A 15 4.38 -2.58 -3.13
N LEU A 16 5.59 -2.99 -3.49
CA LEU A 16 6.38 -3.95 -2.74
C LEU A 16 7.39 -3.21 -1.87
N GLY A 17 7.55 -3.66 -0.63
CA GLY A 17 8.54 -3.10 0.30
C GLY A 17 8.20 -3.46 1.73
N PRO A 18 9.18 -3.50 2.64
CA PRO A 18 8.93 -3.83 4.03
C PRO A 18 8.08 -2.77 4.76
N PRO A 19 7.57 -3.06 5.97
CA PRO A 19 7.02 -2.03 6.84
C PRO A 19 8.02 -0.90 7.05
N GLY A 20 7.58 0.36 6.92
CA GLY A 20 8.46 1.53 7.08
C GLY A 20 9.12 2.03 5.79
N ALA A 21 8.99 1.30 4.67
CA ALA A 21 9.59 1.69 3.38
C ALA A 21 8.95 2.93 2.71
N GLY A 22 7.98 3.59 3.35
CA GLY A 22 7.33 4.79 2.80
C GLY A 22 6.20 4.54 1.80
N LYS A 23 5.75 3.29 1.60
CA LYS A 23 4.64 2.94 0.68
C LYS A 23 3.43 3.86 0.81
N GLY A 24 2.91 4.05 2.02
CA GLY A 24 1.72 4.89 2.24
C GLY A 24 1.94 6.37 1.91
N THR A 25 3.15 6.90 2.16
CA THR A 25 3.51 8.27 1.77
C THR A 25 3.49 8.41 0.25
N GLN A 26 4.18 7.50 -0.44
CA GLN A 26 4.29 7.52 -1.89
C GLN A 26 2.96 7.23 -2.59
N ALA A 27 2.15 6.32 -2.04
CA ALA A 27 0.81 6.04 -2.54
C ALA A 27 -0.04 7.31 -2.54
N ARG A 28 -0.08 8.08 -1.43
CA ARG A 28 -0.83 9.34 -1.37
C ARG A 28 -0.38 10.37 -2.38
N MET A 29 0.93 10.54 -2.57
CA MET A 29 1.46 11.45 -3.59
C MET A 29 1.00 11.03 -5.00
N LEU A 30 0.93 9.74 -5.27
CA LEU A 30 0.36 9.21 -6.52
C LEU A 30 -1.16 9.42 -6.61
N GLN A 31 -1.91 9.29 -5.51
CA GLN A 31 -3.34 9.60 -5.49
C GLN A 31 -3.58 11.07 -5.84
N ASP A 32 -2.87 11.98 -5.17
CA ASP A 32 -3.02 13.43 -5.37
C ASP A 32 -2.63 13.84 -6.80
N ARG A 33 -1.63 13.19 -7.40
CA ARG A 33 -1.11 13.52 -8.73
C ARG A 33 -1.90 12.89 -9.89
N PHE A 34 -2.27 11.63 -9.77
CA PHE A 34 -2.84 10.83 -10.87
C PHE A 34 -4.31 10.46 -10.65
N GLY A 35 -4.89 10.75 -9.48
CA GLY A 35 -6.25 10.36 -9.14
C GLY A 35 -6.41 8.87 -8.86
N LEU A 36 -5.32 8.14 -8.60
CA LEU A 36 -5.37 6.73 -8.25
C LEU A 36 -6.01 6.53 -6.87
N VAL A 37 -6.54 5.33 -6.64
CA VAL A 37 -7.08 4.93 -5.33
C VAL A 37 -6.10 3.98 -4.64
N GLN A 38 -5.65 4.35 -3.44
CA GLN A 38 -4.87 3.45 -2.62
C GLN A 38 -5.77 2.38 -1.97
N LEU A 39 -5.49 1.12 -2.28
CA LEU A 39 -6.09 -0.07 -1.68
C LEU A 39 -5.12 -0.65 -0.65
N SER A 40 -5.10 -0.04 0.54
CA SER A 40 -4.34 -0.53 1.69
C SER A 40 -5.10 -1.65 2.38
N THR A 41 -4.66 -2.90 2.21
CA THR A 41 -5.33 -4.04 2.84
C THR A 41 -5.34 -3.95 4.36
N GLY A 42 -4.29 -3.37 4.95
CA GLY A 42 -4.26 -3.10 6.39
C GLY A 42 -5.33 -2.11 6.84
N ASP A 43 -5.58 -1.03 6.09
CA ASP A 43 -6.63 -0.05 6.41
C ASP A 43 -8.02 -0.61 6.13
N LEU A 44 -8.21 -1.33 5.03
CA LEU A 44 -9.47 -2.01 4.71
C LEU A 44 -9.86 -3.01 5.80
N LEU A 45 -8.91 -3.81 6.29
CA LEU A 45 -9.14 -4.74 7.38
C LEU A 45 -9.41 -4.02 8.72
N ARG A 46 -8.67 -2.94 9.04
CA ARG A 46 -8.94 -2.13 10.25
C ARG A 46 -10.33 -1.49 10.21
N ALA A 47 -10.75 -0.97 9.06
CA ALA A 47 -12.09 -0.42 8.86
C ALA A 47 -13.16 -1.52 9.02
N ALA A 48 -12.92 -2.70 8.45
CA ALA A 48 -13.80 -3.86 8.60
C ALA A 48 -13.94 -4.31 10.07
N VAL A 49 -12.84 -4.29 10.84
CA VAL A 49 -12.81 -4.57 12.30
C VAL A 49 -13.59 -3.51 13.06
N ALA A 50 -13.35 -2.23 12.78
CA ALA A 50 -14.02 -1.11 13.46
C ALA A 50 -15.53 -1.10 13.19
N ALA A 51 -15.94 -1.46 11.97
CA ALA A 51 -17.34 -1.59 11.57
C ALA A 51 -18.01 -2.89 12.09
N GLY A 52 -17.25 -3.81 12.70
CA GLY A 52 -17.79 -5.06 13.25
C GLY A 52 -18.29 -6.05 12.19
N THR A 53 -17.83 -5.93 10.93
CA THR A 53 -18.21 -6.84 9.83
C THR A 53 -17.74 -8.27 10.11
N GLU A 54 -18.36 -9.27 9.46
CA GLU A 54 -17.94 -10.67 9.60
C GLU A 54 -16.46 -10.89 9.23
N ALA A 55 -16.00 -10.28 8.13
CA ALA A 55 -14.60 -10.29 7.73
C ALA A 55 -13.69 -9.63 8.79
N GLY A 56 -14.11 -8.49 9.34
CA GLY A 56 -13.39 -7.78 10.40
C GLY A 56 -13.26 -8.60 11.68
N GLN A 57 -14.33 -9.25 12.13
CA GLN A 57 -14.30 -10.10 13.32
C GLN A 57 -13.31 -11.26 13.19
N ARG A 58 -13.25 -11.88 12.01
CA ARG A 58 -12.26 -12.94 11.70
C ARG A 58 -10.84 -12.41 11.61
N ALA A 59 -10.64 -11.20 11.08
CA ALA A 59 -9.33 -10.59 10.90
C ALA A 59 -8.71 -10.08 12.21
N LYS A 60 -9.52 -9.60 13.17
CA LYS A 60 -9.05 -8.87 14.36
C LYS A 60 -7.92 -9.58 15.11
N ALA A 61 -8.13 -10.82 15.52
CA ALA A 61 -7.16 -11.56 16.34
C ALA A 61 -5.85 -11.84 15.59
N VAL A 62 -5.91 -12.03 14.27
CA VAL A 62 -4.74 -12.28 13.41
C VAL A 62 -3.89 -11.00 13.29
N MET A 63 -4.55 -9.86 13.08
CA MET A 63 -3.89 -8.56 12.98
C MET A 63 -3.19 -8.16 14.28
N GLU A 64 -3.81 -8.42 15.44
CA GLU A 64 -3.24 -8.11 16.76
C GLU A 64 -1.92 -8.87 17.02
N ARG A 65 -1.71 -10.02 16.38
CA ARG A 65 -0.47 -10.81 16.49
C ARG A 65 0.58 -10.47 15.43
N GLY A 66 0.27 -9.60 14.47
CA GLY A 66 1.14 -9.30 13.34
C GLY A 66 1.18 -10.39 12.25
N ASP A 67 0.29 -11.38 12.33
CA ASP A 67 0.13 -12.45 11.33
C ASP A 67 -0.59 -11.93 10.06
N LEU A 68 -0.55 -12.71 8.98
CA LEU A 68 -1.30 -12.41 7.76
C LEU A 68 -2.73 -12.97 7.84
N VAL A 69 -3.72 -12.12 7.56
CA VAL A 69 -5.13 -12.54 7.37
C VAL A 69 -5.22 -13.44 6.13
N SER A 70 -6.13 -14.41 6.14
CA SER A 70 -6.26 -15.37 5.05
C SER A 70 -6.58 -14.71 3.70
N ASP A 71 -5.98 -15.26 2.65
CA ASP A 71 -6.04 -14.74 1.29
C ASP A 71 -7.49 -14.59 0.79
N GLU A 72 -8.35 -15.55 1.11
CA GLU A 72 -9.78 -15.54 0.75
C GLU A 72 -10.51 -14.29 1.27
N ILE A 73 -10.26 -13.90 2.54
CA ILE A 73 -10.89 -12.72 3.14
C ILE A 73 -10.40 -11.46 2.44
N VAL A 74 -9.09 -11.38 2.17
CA VAL A 74 -8.49 -10.21 1.55
C VAL A 74 -8.96 -10.05 0.10
N ILE A 75 -9.02 -11.13 -0.68
CA ILE A 75 -9.51 -11.13 -2.06
C ILE A 75 -10.98 -10.69 -2.13
N ALA A 76 -11.82 -11.19 -1.22
CA ALA A 76 -13.24 -10.78 -1.19
C ALA A 76 -13.39 -9.27 -0.94
N ILE A 77 -12.66 -8.72 0.04
CA ILE A 77 -12.66 -7.28 0.33
C ILE A 77 -12.14 -6.47 -0.86
N LEU A 78 -11.09 -6.94 -1.54
CA LEU A 78 -10.53 -6.26 -2.70
C LEU A 78 -11.50 -6.26 -3.88
N ARG A 79 -12.17 -7.38 -4.16
CA ARG A 79 -13.18 -7.46 -5.22
C ARG A 79 -14.30 -6.44 -5.02
N ASP A 80 -14.85 -6.35 -3.81
CA ASP A 80 -15.90 -5.39 -3.49
C ASP A 80 -15.42 -3.94 -3.65
N ARG A 81 -14.16 -3.68 -3.25
CA ARG A 81 -13.58 -2.32 -3.31
C ARG A 81 -13.21 -1.89 -4.74
N LEU A 82 -12.74 -2.82 -5.57
CA LEU A 82 -12.40 -2.60 -6.98
C LEU A 82 -13.64 -2.30 -7.83
N GLY A 83 -14.82 -2.80 -7.44
CA GLY A 83 -16.08 -2.53 -8.12
C GLY A 83 -16.65 -1.12 -7.93
N GLN A 84 -15.99 -0.25 -7.17
CA GLN A 84 -16.45 1.13 -6.92
C GLN A 84 -15.96 2.09 -8.02
N ASP A 85 -16.80 3.06 -8.39
CA ASP A 85 -16.56 3.98 -9.51
C ASP A 85 -15.25 4.79 -9.38
N ASP A 86 -14.81 5.08 -8.16
CA ASP A 86 -13.59 5.85 -7.90
C ASP A 86 -12.31 5.07 -8.27
N CYS A 87 -12.35 3.74 -8.33
CA CYS A 87 -11.24 2.90 -8.79
C CYS A 87 -11.04 2.93 -10.31
N ALA A 88 -11.94 3.54 -11.09
CA ALA A 88 -11.87 3.54 -12.55
C ALA A 88 -10.62 4.26 -13.10
N ALA A 89 -10.07 5.22 -12.35
CA ALA A 89 -8.85 5.93 -12.70
C ALA A 89 -7.58 5.09 -12.48
N GLY A 90 -7.69 3.98 -11.73
CA GLY A 90 -6.60 3.08 -11.40
C GLY A 90 -6.36 2.99 -9.90
N VAL A 91 -5.59 1.98 -9.52
CA VAL A 91 -5.46 1.55 -8.12
C VAL A 91 -4.01 1.28 -7.74
N ILE A 92 -3.74 1.44 -6.46
CA ILE A 92 -2.45 1.13 -5.84
C ILE A 92 -2.70 0.08 -4.76
N PHE A 93 -2.31 -1.17 -5.02
CA PHE A 93 -2.32 -2.22 -4.02
C PHE A 93 -1.16 -2.00 -3.04
N ASP A 94 -1.48 -1.61 -1.81
CA ASP A 94 -0.51 -1.37 -0.73
C ASP A 94 -0.63 -2.46 0.34
N GLY A 95 0.44 -3.26 0.48
CA GLY A 95 0.48 -4.37 1.43
C GLY A 95 -0.26 -5.62 0.96
N PHE A 96 -0.57 -5.72 -0.33
CA PHE A 96 -1.04 -6.92 -1.02
C PHE A 96 -0.58 -6.87 -2.49
N PRO A 97 -0.21 -8.00 -3.10
CA PRO A 97 -0.04 -9.32 -2.49
C PRO A 97 1.22 -9.37 -1.59
N ARG A 98 1.24 -10.36 -0.68
CA ARG A 98 2.36 -10.66 0.22
C ARG A 98 2.95 -12.04 0.02
N THR A 99 2.32 -12.89 -0.77
CA THR A 99 2.78 -14.25 -1.13
C THR A 99 2.54 -14.46 -2.62
N THR A 100 3.26 -15.40 -3.24
CA THR A 100 3.06 -15.76 -4.66
C THR A 100 1.62 -16.22 -4.94
N VAL A 101 1.02 -16.99 -4.04
CA VAL A 101 -0.37 -17.44 -4.15
C VAL A 101 -1.34 -16.25 -4.18
N GLN A 102 -1.11 -15.23 -3.34
CA GLN A 102 -1.89 -14.00 -3.38
C GLN A 102 -1.68 -13.22 -4.69
N ALA A 103 -0.47 -13.23 -5.24
CA ALA A 103 -0.19 -12.55 -6.51
C ALA A 103 -0.89 -13.22 -7.69
N GLU A 104 -0.91 -14.56 -7.73
CA GLU A 104 -1.68 -15.32 -8.71
C GLU A 104 -3.19 -15.08 -8.57
N ALA A 105 -3.69 -15.03 -7.33
CA ALA A 105 -5.10 -14.71 -7.06
C ALA A 105 -5.47 -13.27 -7.47
N LEU A 106 -4.55 -12.32 -7.26
CA LEU A 106 -4.74 -10.94 -7.72
C LEU A 106 -4.76 -10.86 -9.24
N ASP A 107 -3.82 -11.52 -9.93
CA ASP A 107 -3.76 -11.54 -11.38
C ASP A 107 -5.05 -12.14 -11.97
N ALA A 108 -5.57 -13.21 -11.36
CA ALA A 108 -6.86 -13.80 -11.75
C ALA A 108 -8.03 -12.83 -11.55
N LEU A 109 -8.11 -12.16 -10.39
CA LEU A 109 -9.15 -11.16 -10.11
C LEU A 109 -9.11 -9.99 -11.10
N MET A 110 -7.92 -9.47 -11.41
CA MET A 110 -7.77 -8.40 -12.39
C MET A 110 -8.20 -8.87 -13.79
N ALA A 111 -7.84 -10.10 -14.18
CA ALA A 111 -8.24 -10.67 -15.46
C ALA A 111 -9.75 -10.87 -15.58
N GLU A 112 -10.44 -11.29 -14.51
CA GLU A 112 -11.92 -11.35 -14.45
C GLU A 112 -12.56 -9.99 -14.75
N MET A 113 -11.89 -8.90 -14.38
CA MET A 113 -12.31 -7.53 -14.61
C MET A 113 -11.82 -6.94 -15.95
N GLY A 114 -11.13 -7.74 -16.78
CA GLY A 114 -10.55 -7.28 -18.04
C GLY A 114 -9.37 -6.31 -17.87
N GLN A 115 -8.71 -6.37 -16.70
CA GLN A 115 -7.57 -5.53 -16.33
C GLN A 115 -6.34 -6.40 -16.03
N SER A 116 -5.19 -5.76 -15.85
CA SER A 116 -3.95 -6.41 -15.42
C SER A 116 -3.16 -5.51 -14.47
N ILE A 117 -2.17 -6.07 -13.77
CA ILE A 117 -1.17 -5.27 -13.07
C ILE A 117 -0.24 -4.64 -14.11
N THR A 118 -0.15 -3.31 -14.08
CA THR A 118 0.64 -2.52 -15.02
C THR A 118 2.06 -2.25 -14.55
N ALA A 119 2.26 -2.18 -13.23
CA ALA A 119 3.59 -2.10 -12.64
C ALA A 119 3.60 -2.68 -11.21
N ALA A 120 4.67 -3.36 -10.84
CA ALA A 120 5.00 -3.68 -9.47
C ALA A 120 6.25 -2.90 -9.07
N ILE A 121 6.17 -2.05 -8.06
CA ILE A 121 7.24 -1.13 -7.67
C ILE A 121 7.86 -1.63 -6.36
N SER A 122 9.10 -2.11 -6.41
CA SER A 122 9.91 -2.45 -5.24
C SER A 122 10.56 -1.20 -4.67
N LEU A 123 10.22 -0.88 -3.42
CA LEU A 123 10.88 0.13 -2.61
C LEU A 123 12.04 -0.53 -1.85
N ASP A 124 13.24 -0.36 -2.38
CA ASP A 124 14.45 -0.95 -1.84
C ASP A 124 14.94 -0.11 -0.65
N VAL A 125 15.21 -0.76 0.49
CA VAL A 125 15.55 -0.10 1.76
C VAL A 125 16.53 -0.90 2.60
N ASP A 126 17.14 -0.23 3.58
CA ASP A 126 17.92 -0.87 4.63
C ASP A 126 17.02 -1.34 5.80
N ASP A 127 17.03 -2.63 6.11
CA ASP A 127 16.20 -3.24 7.16
C ASP A 127 16.38 -2.58 8.53
N ASP A 128 17.63 -2.28 8.90
CA ASP A 128 17.96 -1.70 10.21
C ASP A 128 17.30 -0.32 10.40
N ALA A 129 17.11 0.42 9.31
CA ALA A 129 16.41 1.70 9.33
C ALA A 129 14.89 1.53 9.51
N MET A 130 14.32 0.38 9.13
CA MET A 130 12.86 0.17 9.14
C MET A 130 12.29 0.10 10.54
N VAL A 131 12.99 -0.52 11.49
CA VAL A 131 12.52 -0.59 12.88
C VAL A 131 12.32 0.81 13.46
N ALA A 132 13.35 1.66 13.32
CA ALA A 132 13.28 3.05 13.78
C ALA A 132 12.16 3.84 13.08
N ARG A 133 12.06 3.72 11.74
CA ARG A 133 11.02 4.41 10.95
C ARG A 133 9.59 4.01 11.33
N VAL A 134 9.38 2.76 11.73
CA VAL A 134 8.04 2.29 12.13
C VAL A 134 7.74 2.70 13.57
N SER A 135 8.68 2.56 14.49
CA SER A 135 8.42 2.83 15.92
C SER A 135 8.11 4.29 16.22
N GLY A 136 8.62 5.24 15.44
CA GLY A 136 8.29 6.66 15.61
C GLY A 136 7.08 7.13 14.80
N ARG A 137 6.37 6.23 14.11
CA ARG A 137 5.26 6.60 13.22
C ARG A 137 3.97 6.92 14.00
N PHE A 138 3.26 7.94 13.53
CA PHE A 138 1.88 8.21 13.92
C PHE A 138 1.10 8.83 12.77
N THR A 139 -0.23 8.85 12.87
CA THR A 139 -1.12 9.32 11.80
C THR A 139 -2.24 10.19 12.35
N CYS A 140 -2.62 11.23 11.60
CA CYS A 140 -3.83 11.99 11.86
C CYS A 140 -5.08 11.10 11.74
N ALA A 141 -5.93 11.07 12.76
CA ALA A 141 -7.17 10.31 12.76
C ALA A 141 -8.20 10.86 11.76
N GLY A 142 -8.18 12.18 11.51
CA GLY A 142 -9.14 12.85 10.64
C GLY A 142 -8.92 12.64 9.14
N CYS A 143 -7.66 12.59 8.67
CA CYS A 143 -7.36 12.44 7.23
C CYS A 143 -6.31 11.37 6.91
N GLY A 144 -5.76 10.70 7.93
CA GLY A 144 -4.73 9.69 7.77
C GLY A 144 -3.30 10.24 7.62
N GLU A 145 -3.09 11.56 7.48
CA GLU A 145 -1.77 12.15 7.22
C GLU A 145 -0.68 11.58 8.14
N GLY A 146 0.44 11.14 7.54
CA GLY A 146 1.45 10.35 8.23
C GLY A 146 2.61 11.21 8.70
N TYR A 147 2.98 11.04 9.96
CA TYR A 147 4.04 11.78 10.64
C TYR A 147 5.04 10.83 11.30
N HIS A 148 6.16 11.40 11.74
CA HIS A 148 7.17 10.71 12.52
C HIS A 148 7.75 11.61 13.61
N ASP A 149 8.14 10.99 14.72
CA ASP A 149 8.72 11.65 15.90
C ASP A 149 10.01 12.43 15.65
N SER A 150 10.63 12.34 14.46
CA SER A 150 11.92 12.95 14.17
C SER A 150 12.01 13.61 12.80
N PHE A 151 11.63 12.94 11.72
CA PHE A 151 11.89 13.40 10.35
C PHE A 151 10.68 13.98 9.60
N LYS A 152 9.46 13.85 10.14
CA LYS A 152 8.25 14.51 9.60
C LYS A 152 7.32 14.86 10.75
N LYS A 153 7.64 15.94 11.45
CA LYS A 153 6.80 16.47 12.53
C LYS A 153 5.76 17.43 11.96
N PRO A 154 4.57 17.53 12.57
CA PRO A 154 3.67 18.62 12.23
C PRO A 154 4.30 19.98 12.52
N GLU A 155 3.93 21.01 11.75
CA GLU A 155 4.42 22.38 11.94
C GLU A 155 4.01 22.93 13.32
N ALA A 156 2.77 22.64 13.72
CA ALA A 156 2.25 22.93 15.05
C ALA A 156 2.02 21.63 15.82
N ASP A 157 2.60 21.53 17.02
CA ASP A 157 2.56 20.30 17.81
C ASP A 157 1.12 19.81 18.04
N GLY A 158 0.89 18.53 17.73
CA GLY A 158 -0.42 17.89 17.81
C GLY A 158 -1.45 18.33 16.77
N VAL A 159 -1.14 19.21 15.82
CA VAL A 159 -2.09 19.68 14.79
C VAL A 159 -1.71 19.15 13.42
N CYS A 160 -2.65 18.53 12.71
CA CYS A 160 -2.40 18.01 11.37
C CYS A 160 -2.24 19.16 10.35
N ASP A 161 -1.09 19.25 9.68
CA ASP A 161 -0.80 20.23 8.63
C ASP A 161 -1.79 20.17 7.45
N LYS A 162 -2.38 19.00 7.18
CA LYS A 162 -3.29 18.77 6.04
C LYS A 162 -4.74 19.14 6.32
N CYS A 163 -5.26 18.86 7.51
CA CYS A 163 -6.70 19.02 7.81
C CYS A 163 -7.01 19.78 9.11
N GLY A 164 -6.00 20.18 9.88
CA GLY A 164 -6.17 20.89 11.15
C GLY A 164 -6.71 20.04 12.30
N SER A 165 -6.97 18.74 12.09
CA SER A 165 -7.37 17.83 13.17
C SER A 165 -6.27 17.72 14.23
N THR A 166 -6.69 17.65 15.50
CA THR A 166 -5.81 17.45 16.65
C THR A 166 -5.77 16.01 17.15
N GLU A 167 -6.49 15.11 16.50
CA GLU A 167 -6.53 13.70 16.86
C GLU A 167 -5.41 12.96 16.14
N MET A 168 -4.40 12.54 16.91
CA MET A 168 -3.27 11.75 16.42
C MET A 168 -3.37 10.33 16.98
N THR A 169 -3.10 9.35 16.13
CA THR A 169 -3.21 7.93 16.47
C THR A 169 -1.90 7.22 16.18
N ARG A 170 -1.59 6.23 17.02
CA ARG A 170 -0.51 5.27 16.79
C ARG A 170 -1.10 3.88 16.66
N ARG A 171 -0.48 3.07 15.81
CA ARG A 171 -0.90 1.69 15.64
C ARG A 171 -0.28 0.84 16.77
N ALA A 172 -1.06 -0.09 17.32
CA ALA A 172 -0.57 -0.95 18.40
C ALA A 172 0.57 -1.88 17.95
N ASP A 173 0.62 -2.22 16.65
CA ASP A 173 1.61 -3.09 16.01
C ASP A 173 2.89 -2.35 15.55
N ASP A 174 3.06 -1.07 15.91
CA ASP A 174 4.24 -0.25 15.58
C ASP A 174 5.27 -0.24 16.72
N ASN A 175 5.48 -1.38 17.38
CA ASN A 175 6.55 -1.59 18.37
C ASN A 175 7.70 -2.44 17.77
N ALA A 176 8.90 -2.34 18.33
CA ALA A 176 10.10 -2.97 17.76
C ALA A 176 9.98 -4.49 17.58
N GLU A 177 9.34 -5.19 18.52
CA GLU A 177 9.15 -6.64 18.45
C GLU A 177 8.26 -7.04 17.27
N THR A 178 7.06 -6.43 17.19
CA THR A 178 6.12 -6.70 16.10
C THR A 178 6.69 -6.28 14.75
N VAL A 179 7.45 -5.18 14.69
CA VAL A 179 8.11 -4.75 13.45
C VAL A 179 9.16 -5.76 13.00
N GLY A 180 9.98 -6.28 13.92
CA GLY A 180 10.94 -7.33 13.61
C GLY A 180 10.28 -8.60 13.05
N GLN A 181 9.13 -9.01 13.59
CA GLN A 181 8.35 -10.12 13.06
C GLN A 181 7.83 -9.84 11.64
N ARG A 182 7.31 -8.63 11.40
CA ARG A 182 6.80 -8.20 10.09
C ARG A 182 7.91 -8.11 9.04
N LEU A 183 9.12 -7.68 9.41
CA LEU A 183 10.30 -7.68 8.54
C LEU A 183 10.70 -9.10 8.13
N ARG A 184 10.76 -10.04 9.09
CA ARG A 184 11.03 -11.46 8.79
C ARG A 184 9.97 -12.05 7.86
N ALA A 185 8.70 -11.78 8.11
CA ALA A 185 7.60 -12.23 7.25
C ALA A 185 7.70 -11.66 5.83
N TYR A 186 8.06 -10.37 5.70
CA TYR A 186 8.29 -9.74 4.41
C TYR A 186 9.38 -10.47 3.62
N HIS A 187 10.55 -10.71 4.20
CA HIS A 187 11.65 -11.39 3.50
C HIS A 187 11.32 -12.83 3.13
N ALA A 188 10.62 -13.55 4.00
CA ALA A 188 10.27 -14.94 3.76
C ALA A 188 9.18 -15.10 2.68
N GLN A 189 8.24 -14.16 2.57
CA GLN A 189 7.01 -14.38 1.80
C GLN A 189 6.80 -13.35 0.70
N THR A 190 7.14 -12.08 0.94
CA THR A 190 6.85 -10.96 0.05
C THR A 190 8.02 -10.59 -0.84
N ALA A 191 9.26 -10.61 -0.34
CA ALA A 191 10.45 -10.36 -1.17
C ALA A 191 10.57 -11.31 -2.39
N PRO A 192 10.17 -12.60 -2.31
CA PRO A 192 10.10 -13.47 -3.49
C PRO A 192 9.18 -12.96 -4.62
N LEU A 193 8.21 -12.08 -4.32
CA LEU A 193 7.35 -11.48 -5.34
C LEU A 193 8.09 -10.57 -6.30
N ILE A 194 9.27 -10.06 -5.91
CA ILE A 194 10.14 -9.32 -6.82
C ILE A 194 10.44 -10.18 -8.04
N ALA A 195 10.87 -11.44 -7.86
CA ALA A 195 11.13 -12.35 -8.97
C ALA A 195 9.85 -12.71 -9.76
N TYR A 196 8.71 -12.83 -9.08
CA TYR A 196 7.42 -13.10 -9.72
C TYR A 196 7.01 -12.01 -10.72
N TYR A 197 7.14 -10.75 -10.33
CA TYR A 197 6.80 -9.60 -11.18
C TYR A 197 7.90 -9.25 -12.19
N ASP A 198 9.17 -9.54 -11.88
CA ASP A 198 10.29 -9.44 -12.82
C ASP A 198 10.09 -10.37 -14.02
N ALA A 199 9.70 -11.62 -13.76
CA ALA A 199 9.38 -12.60 -14.80
C ALA A 199 8.18 -12.22 -15.70
N ARG A 200 7.40 -11.21 -15.30
CA ARG A 200 6.25 -10.65 -16.05
C ARG A 200 6.57 -9.33 -16.75
N ASP A 201 7.82 -8.85 -16.63
CA ASP A 201 8.27 -7.61 -17.25
C ASP A 201 7.49 -6.36 -16.79
N VAL A 202 6.98 -6.39 -15.55
CA VAL A 202 6.24 -5.28 -14.92
C VAL A 202 6.91 -4.77 -13.65
N LEU A 203 8.06 -5.33 -13.25
CA LEU A 203 8.80 -4.90 -12.08
C LEU A 203 9.58 -3.60 -12.36
N ALA A 204 9.45 -2.64 -11.45
CA ALA A 204 10.33 -1.48 -11.34
C ALA A 204 10.92 -1.40 -9.92
N ARG A 205 12.11 -0.83 -9.80
CA ARG A 205 12.80 -0.63 -8.51
C ARG A 205 13.03 0.85 -8.25
N VAL A 206 12.89 1.25 -6.99
CA VAL A 206 13.14 2.61 -6.52
C VAL A 206 13.91 2.52 -5.21
N ASP A 207 15.01 3.25 -5.12
CA ASP A 207 15.72 3.46 -3.86
C ASP A 207 14.85 4.31 -2.91
N ALA A 208 14.33 3.67 -1.85
CA ALA A 208 13.48 4.32 -0.85
C ALA A 208 14.26 4.77 0.41
N MET A 209 15.60 4.81 0.30
CA MET A 209 16.48 5.51 1.25
C MET A 209 16.71 6.97 0.85
N ALA A 210 16.43 7.35 -0.39
CA ALA A 210 16.50 8.72 -0.87
C ALA A 210 15.41 9.65 -0.25
N GLU A 211 15.57 10.96 -0.48
CA GLU A 211 14.59 11.98 -0.06
C GLU A 211 13.21 11.72 -0.66
N ILE A 212 12.15 12.08 0.08
CA ILE A 212 10.75 11.75 -0.25
C ILE A 212 10.38 12.19 -1.67
N GLU A 213 10.79 13.39 -2.08
CA GLU A 213 10.53 13.95 -3.41
C GLU A 213 11.27 13.18 -4.51
N THR A 214 12.51 12.72 -4.23
CA THR A 214 13.30 11.93 -5.20
C THR A 214 12.65 10.58 -5.44
N VAL A 215 12.18 9.93 -4.37
CA VAL A 215 11.42 8.68 -4.45
C VAL A 215 10.13 8.91 -5.25
N ALA A 216 9.39 9.98 -4.94
CA ALA A 216 8.15 10.32 -5.62
C ALA A 216 8.34 10.55 -7.12
N ASP A 217 9.39 11.26 -7.52
CA ASP A 217 9.72 11.46 -8.94
C ASP A 217 10.04 10.15 -9.67
N GLY A 218 10.69 9.20 -8.97
CA GLY A 218 10.88 7.83 -9.47
C GLY A 218 9.56 7.14 -9.78
N LEU A 219 8.63 7.12 -8.81
CA LEU A 219 7.31 6.51 -9.00
C LEU A 219 6.50 7.23 -10.08
N ASN A 220 6.54 8.57 -10.12
CA ASN A 220 5.82 9.36 -11.12
C ASN A 220 6.22 8.98 -12.55
N ARG A 221 7.52 8.72 -12.79
CA ARG A 221 8.00 8.24 -14.10
C ARG A 221 7.46 6.85 -14.44
N ILE A 222 7.47 5.93 -13.48
CA ILE A 222 6.96 4.56 -13.66
C ILE A 222 5.46 4.59 -13.99
N VAL A 223 4.68 5.35 -13.22
CA VAL A 223 3.22 5.47 -13.45
C VAL A 223 2.92 6.11 -14.80
N ALA A 224 3.67 7.13 -15.21
CA ALA A 224 3.49 7.76 -16.51
C ALA A 224 3.79 6.80 -17.68
N GLN A 225 4.74 5.87 -17.50
CA GLN A 225 5.03 4.83 -18.49
C GLN A 225 3.97 3.71 -18.49
N ALA A 226 3.46 3.34 -17.33
CA ALA A 226 2.45 2.28 -17.17
C ALA A 226 1.04 2.69 -17.63
N ALA A 227 0.71 3.99 -17.60
CA ALA A 227 -0.58 4.54 -18.01
C ALA A 227 -0.64 4.98 -19.49
N GLY A 228 0.51 4.97 -20.19
CA GLY A 228 0.66 5.41 -21.59
C GLY A 228 0.57 4.27 -22.57
#